data_AF-A0A519M719-F1
#
_entry.id   AF-A0A519M719-F1
#
_cell.length_a   1.000
_cell.length_b   1.000
_cell.length_c   1.000
_cell.angle_alpha   90.00
_cell.angle_beta   90.00
_cell.angle_gamma   90.00
#
_symmetry.space_group_name_H-M   'P 1'
#
loop_
_entity.id
_entity.type
_entity.pdbx_description
1 polymer ?
#
loop_
_entity_poly.entity_id
_entity_poly.type
_entity_poly.pdbx_seq_one_letter_code
_entity_poly.pdbx_strand_id
1 'polypeptide(L)'
;MNKSLARIHLGLAIFYGLLAALLSAIHLTGDKASATGVLIFAAVFGTPLVLHALALRGVRNGLLWGRSLSRTLGILLLFAVPIGTVVGAFVIMRTGPKDWENSASG
;
A
#
# COMPACT_ATOMS: atom_id res chain seq x y z
N MET A 1 -2.76 7.83 17.50
CA MET A 1 -2.33 7.23 16.20
C MET A 1 -3.46 7.24 15.14
N ASN A 2 -3.20 7.54 13.85
CA ASN A 2 -4.22 7.47 12.79
C ASN A 2 -4.61 6.01 12.44
N LYS A 3 -5.57 5.47 13.20
CA LYS A 3 -6.05 4.07 13.09
C LYS A 3 -6.62 3.77 11.70
N SER A 4 -7.33 4.71 11.09
CA SER A 4 -7.95 4.50 9.77
C SER A 4 -6.91 4.34 8.66
N LEU A 5 -5.90 5.21 8.65
CA LEU A 5 -4.81 5.18 7.67
C LEU A 5 -3.93 3.93 7.84
N ALA A 6 -3.66 3.54 9.09
CA ALA A 6 -2.95 2.29 9.40
C ALA A 6 -3.72 1.05 8.87
N ARG A 7 -5.04 0.99 9.07
CA ARG A 7 -5.85 -0.13 8.57
C ARG A 7 -5.83 -0.24 7.05
N ILE A 8 -5.88 0.91 6.34
CA ILE A 8 -5.79 0.91 4.87
C ILE A 8 -4.45 0.41 4.39
N HIS A 9 -3.35 0.89 4.98
CA HIS A 9 -2.02 0.39 4.59
C HIS A 9 -1.83 -1.09 4.89
N LEU A 10 -2.36 -1.58 6.02
CA LEU A 10 -2.37 -3.01 6.31
C LEU A 10 -3.18 -3.80 5.27
N GLY A 11 -4.39 -3.33 4.93
CA GLY A 11 -5.24 -3.96 3.92
C GLY A 11 -4.59 -4.01 2.55
N LEU A 12 -3.98 -2.90 2.10
CA LEU A 12 -3.26 -2.84 0.83
C LEU A 12 -1.99 -3.68 0.83
N ALA A 13 -1.23 -3.71 1.93
CA ALA A 13 -0.09 -4.60 2.05
C ALA A 13 -0.52 -6.07 1.92
N ILE A 14 -1.57 -6.50 2.64
CA ILE A 14 -2.11 -7.86 2.52
C ILE A 14 -2.57 -8.13 1.08
N PHE A 15 -3.32 -7.20 0.47
CA PHE A 15 -3.82 -7.33 -0.90
C PHE A 15 -2.68 -7.56 -1.91
N TYR A 16 -1.67 -6.68 -1.91
CA TYR A 16 -0.53 -6.81 -2.83
C TYR A 16 0.33 -8.04 -2.54
N GLY A 17 0.48 -8.43 -1.26
CA GLY A 17 1.18 -9.65 -0.89
C GLY A 17 0.47 -10.91 -1.40
N LEU A 18 -0.85 -10.99 -1.21
CA LEU A 18 -1.65 -12.10 -1.74
C LEU A 18 -1.64 -12.13 -3.27
N LEU A 19 -1.72 -10.97 -3.92
CA LEU A 19 -1.69 -10.87 -5.37
C LEU A 19 -0.32 -11.32 -5.94
N ALA A 20 0.78 -10.89 -5.33
CA ALA A 20 2.13 -11.33 -5.70
C ALA A 20 2.28 -12.85 -5.57
N ALA A 21 1.82 -13.42 -4.44
CA ALA A 21 1.87 -14.86 -4.19
C ALA A 21 1.01 -15.64 -5.19
N LEU A 22 -0.23 -15.22 -5.41
CA LEU A 22 -1.17 -15.89 -6.32
C LEU A 22 -0.66 -15.89 -7.75
N LEU A 23 -0.23 -14.75 -8.29
CA LEU A 23 0.25 -14.65 -9.67
C LEU A 23 1.55 -15.43 -9.87
N SER A 24 2.44 -15.43 -8.87
CA SER A 24 3.64 -16.27 -8.88
C SER A 24 3.29 -17.76 -8.89
N ALA A 25 2.32 -18.19 -8.08
CA ALA A 25 1.86 -19.57 -8.04
C ALA A 25 1.24 -20.01 -9.37
N ILE A 26 0.34 -19.20 -9.94
CA ILE A 26 -0.28 -19.46 -11.25
C ILE A 26 0.81 -19.59 -12.34
N HIS A 27 1.79 -18.67 -12.36
CA HIS A 27 2.88 -18.69 -13.33
C HIS A 27 3.73 -19.96 -13.22
N LEU A 28 4.02 -20.40 -12.01
CA LEU A 28 4.80 -21.62 -11.75
C LEU A 28 4.07 -22.91 -12.18
N THR A 29 2.74 -22.90 -12.22
CA THR A 29 1.94 -24.05 -12.68
C THR A 29 1.72 -24.10 -14.20
N GLY A 30 2.11 -23.05 -14.93
CA GLY A 30 1.89 -22.99 -16.38
C GLY A 30 3.04 -23.58 -17.20
N ASP A 31 2.74 -23.98 -18.45
CA ASP A 31 3.72 -24.53 -19.40
C ASP A 31 4.88 -23.58 -19.74
N LYS A 32 4.75 -22.29 -19.40
CA LYS A 32 5.75 -21.23 -19.59
C LYS A 32 6.38 -20.76 -18.28
N ALA A 33 6.35 -21.59 -17.25
CA ALA A 33 6.96 -21.30 -15.96
C ALA A 33 8.43 -20.87 -16.13
N SER A 34 8.80 -19.78 -15.47
CA SER A 34 10.16 -19.23 -15.53
C SER A 34 10.47 -18.44 -14.27
N ALA A 35 11.70 -18.58 -13.78
CA ALA A 35 12.18 -17.81 -12.63
C ALA A 35 12.09 -16.30 -12.89
N THR A 36 12.40 -15.86 -14.11
CA THR A 36 12.29 -14.46 -14.51
C THR A 36 10.86 -13.92 -14.39
N GLY A 37 9.85 -14.69 -14.80
CA GLY A 37 8.45 -14.27 -14.66
C GLY A 37 8.03 -14.11 -13.20
N VAL A 38 8.42 -15.05 -12.32
CA VAL A 38 8.20 -14.94 -10.87
C VAL A 38 8.87 -13.69 -10.30
N LEU A 39 10.12 -13.42 -10.67
CA LEU A 39 10.85 -12.24 -10.23
C LEU A 39 10.17 -10.93 -10.68
N ILE A 40 9.62 -10.90 -11.90
CA ILE A 40 8.85 -9.75 -12.40
C ILE A 40 7.59 -9.56 -11.55
N PHE A 41 6.80 -10.59 -11.29
CA PHE A 41 5.60 -10.46 -10.44
C PHE A 41 5.96 -10.06 -9.00
N ALA A 42 7.01 -10.66 -8.43
CA ALA A 42 7.52 -10.30 -7.13
C ALA A 42 7.99 -8.83 -7.08
N ALA A 43 8.64 -8.33 -8.12
CA ALA A 43 9.04 -6.92 -8.19
C ALA A 43 7.83 -5.99 -8.33
N VAL A 44 6.93 -6.27 -9.28
CA VAL A 44 5.78 -5.42 -9.61
C VAL A 44 4.78 -5.35 -8.45
N PHE A 45 4.46 -6.47 -7.82
CA PHE A 45 3.46 -6.52 -6.74
C PHE A 45 4.09 -6.52 -5.34
N GLY A 46 5.34 -6.95 -5.19
CA GLY A 46 6.08 -6.86 -3.93
C GLY A 46 6.52 -5.43 -3.59
N THR A 47 6.81 -4.60 -4.58
CA THR A 47 7.13 -3.17 -4.35
C THR A 47 5.99 -2.44 -3.62
N PRO A 48 4.73 -2.44 -4.11
CA PRO A 48 3.63 -1.78 -3.40
C PRO A 48 3.32 -2.44 -2.04
N LEU A 49 3.48 -3.76 -1.89
CA LEU A 49 3.43 -4.43 -0.58
C LEU A 49 4.42 -3.78 0.40
N VAL A 50 5.70 -3.68 0.03
CA VAL A 50 6.76 -3.12 0.88
C VAL A 50 6.48 -1.66 1.21
N LEU A 51 6.10 -0.86 0.21
CA LEU A 51 5.80 0.57 0.41
C LEU A 51 4.63 0.76 1.38
N HIS A 52 3.56 -0.03 1.27
CA HIS A 52 2.44 0.02 2.20
C HIS A 52 2.81 -0.49 3.60
N ALA A 53 3.67 -1.50 3.72
CA ALA A 53 4.18 -1.96 5.01
C ALA A 53 5.06 -0.90 5.70
N LEU A 54 5.90 -0.18 4.93
CA LEU A 54 6.68 0.95 5.44
C LEU A 54 5.79 2.11 5.87
N ALA A 55 4.79 2.47 5.06
CA ALA A 55 3.81 3.49 5.42
C ALA A 55 3.04 3.10 6.70
N LEU A 56 2.62 1.84 6.83
CA LEU A 56 2.00 1.31 8.05
C LEU A 56 2.90 1.51 9.28
N ARG A 57 4.18 1.16 9.18
CA ARG A 57 5.15 1.35 10.27
C ARG A 57 5.30 2.83 10.63
N GLY A 58 5.43 3.70 9.63
CA GLY A 58 5.55 5.14 9.85
C GLY A 58 4.32 5.73 10.53
N VAL A 59 3.11 5.35 10.07
CA VAL A 59 1.83 5.81 10.64
C VAL A 59 1.60 5.30 12.06
N ARG A 60 1.92 4.02 12.34
CA ARG A 60 1.78 3.44 13.68
C ARG A 60 2.65 4.17 14.72
N ASN A 61 3.82 4.62 14.29
CA ASN A 61 4.77 5.34 15.13
C ASN A 61 4.57 6.87 15.10
N GLY A 62 3.54 7.38 14.42
CA GLY A 62 3.27 8.83 14.34
C GLY A 62 4.35 9.64 13.62
N LEU A 63 5.16 9.02 12.76
CA LEU A 63 6.32 9.66 12.14
C LEU A 63 5.91 10.51 10.93
N LEU A 64 6.50 11.70 10.80
CA LEU A 64 6.21 12.62 9.70
C LEU A 64 6.53 12.03 8.31
N TRP A 65 7.60 11.25 8.20
CA TRP A 65 7.90 10.55 6.94
C TRP A 65 6.82 9.52 6.58
N GLY A 66 6.16 8.92 7.58
CA GLY A 66 5.04 8.01 7.39
C GLY A 66 3.86 8.74 6.74
N ARG A 67 3.54 9.94 7.23
CA ARG A 67 2.55 10.82 6.62
C ARG A 67 2.89 11.19 5.18
N SER A 68 4.13 11.59 4.92
CA SER A 68 4.59 11.97 3.56
C SER A 68 4.49 10.80 2.60
N LEU A 69 4.98 9.61 3.01
CA LEU A 69 4.88 8.40 2.20
C LEU A 69 3.43 8.00 1.93
N SER A 70 2.57 8.02 2.96
CA SER A 70 1.13 7.79 2.79
C SER A 70 0.51 8.73 1.76
N ARG A 71 0.86 10.02 1.79
CA ARG A 71 0.34 11.01 0.84
C ARG A 71 0.79 10.73 -0.58
N THR A 72 2.06 10.42 -0.79
CA THR A 72 2.60 10.03 -2.10
C THR A 72 1.89 8.78 -2.63
N LEU A 73 1.73 7.75 -1.81
CA LEU A 73 1.00 6.54 -2.19
C LEU A 73 -0.47 6.84 -2.50
N GLY A 74 -1.11 7.73 -1.75
CA GLY A 74 -2.46 8.19 -2.02
C GLY A 74 -2.61 8.86 -3.38
N ILE A 75 -1.63 9.69 -3.78
CA ILE A 75 -1.59 10.34 -5.11
C ILE A 75 -1.41 9.29 -6.20
N LEU A 76 -0.50 8.34 -6.03
CA LEU A 76 -0.30 7.26 -7.01
C LEU A 76 -1.56 6.41 -7.20
N LEU A 77 -2.29 6.13 -6.11
CA LEU A 77 -3.55 5.39 -6.16
C LEU A 77 -4.65 6.13 -6.95
N LEU A 78 -4.59 7.45 -7.10
CA LEU A 78 -5.58 8.20 -7.91
C LEU A 78 -5.64 7.70 -9.36
N PHE A 79 -4.53 7.19 -9.89
CA PHE A 79 -4.45 6.65 -11.25
C PHE A 79 -4.96 5.21 -11.39
N ALA A 80 -5.21 4.51 -10.27
CA ALA A 80 -5.77 3.15 -10.26
C ALA A 80 -7.30 3.19 -10.25
N VAL A 81 -7.92 3.52 -11.37
CA VAL A 81 -9.37 3.72 -11.48
C VAL A 81 -10.18 2.40 -11.46
N PRO A 82 -11.41 2.38 -10.90
CA PRO A 82 -12.03 3.42 -10.06
C PRO A 82 -11.71 3.25 -8.56
N ILE A 83 -11.44 2.03 -8.11
CA ILE A 83 -11.33 1.68 -6.68
C ILE A 83 -10.12 2.38 -6.05
N GLY A 84 -8.98 2.35 -6.72
CA GLY A 84 -7.77 3.03 -6.25
C GLY A 84 -7.97 4.53 -6.15
N THR A 85 -8.77 5.16 -7.03
CA THR A 85 -9.09 6.58 -6.92
C THR A 85 -9.81 6.92 -5.62
N VAL A 86 -10.82 6.14 -5.25
CA VAL A 86 -11.55 6.33 -3.97
C VAL A 86 -10.63 6.13 -2.78
N VAL A 87 -9.83 5.05 -2.79
CA VAL A 87 -8.87 4.76 -1.71
C VAL A 87 -7.79 5.84 -1.62
N GLY A 88 -7.27 6.30 -2.76
CA GLY A 88 -6.25 7.33 -2.87
C GLY A 88 -6.73 8.67 -2.33
N ALA A 89 -7.93 9.10 -2.72
CA ALA A 89 -8.57 10.30 -2.18
C ALA A 89 -8.73 10.21 -0.65
N PHE A 90 -9.22 9.08 -0.14
CA PHE A 90 -9.35 8.86 1.30
C PHE A 90 -8.00 8.93 2.02
N VAL A 91 -6.95 8.29 1.49
CA VAL A 91 -5.59 8.35 2.05
C VAL A 91 -5.08 9.79 2.09
N ILE A 92 -5.25 10.56 1.02
CA ILE A 92 -4.85 11.97 0.96
C ILE A 92 -5.57 12.79 2.02
N MET A 93 -6.89 12.60 2.18
CA MET A 93 -7.67 13.28 3.23
C MET A 93 -7.10 12.98 4.63
N ARG A 94 -6.83 11.70 4.93
CA ARG A 94 -6.28 11.27 6.24
C ARG A 94 -4.84 11.70 6.51
N THR A 95 -4.14 12.26 5.51
CA THR A 95 -2.81 12.87 5.66
C THR A 95 -2.87 14.40 5.77
N GLY A 96 -4.06 15.01 5.76
CA GLY A 96 -4.24 16.44 6.01
C GLY A 96 -3.73 16.85 7.41
N PRO A 97 -3.29 18.11 7.63
CA PRO A 97 -2.74 18.55 8.92
C PRO A 97 -3.70 18.28 10.09
N LYS A 98 -4.96 18.70 9.94
CA LYS A 98 -6.01 18.49 10.95
C LYS A 98 -6.23 17.01 11.26
N ASP A 99 -6.46 16.17 10.24
CA ASP A 99 -6.69 14.74 10.43
C ASP A 99 -5.48 14.03 11.04
N TRP A 100 -4.27 14.43 10.66
CA TRP A 100 -3.04 13.86 11.19
C TRP A 100 -2.82 14.23 12.67
N GLU A 101 -2.98 15.51 13.02
CA GLU A 101 -2.82 16.03 14.38
C GLU A 101 -3.89 15.49 15.32
N ASN A 102 -5.16 15.54 14.93
CA ASN A 102 -6.28 15.00 15.71
C ASN A 102 -6.12 13.49 15.95
N SER A 103 -5.52 12.80 14.99
CA SER A 103 -5.19 11.39 15.13
C SER A 103 -3.96 11.13 16.00
N ALA A 104 -3.12 12.11 16.28
CA ALA A 104 -1.95 11.98 17.16
C ALA A 104 -2.28 12.30 18.62
N SER A 105 -3.27 13.17 18.86
CA SER A 105 -3.74 13.57 20.19
C SER A 105 -4.76 12.62 20.83
N GLY A 106 -5.19 11.56 20.13
CA GLY A 106 -6.15 10.56 20.60
C GLY A 106 -5.75 9.11 20.36
#